data_AF-A0A965BVA3-F1
#
_entry.id   AF-A0A965BVA3-F1
#
_cell.length_a   1.000
_cell.length_b   1.000
_cell.length_c   1.000
_cell.angle_alpha   90.00
_cell.angle_beta   90.00
_cell.angle_gamma   90.00
#
_symmetry.space_group_name_H-M   'P 1'
#
loop_
_entity.id
_entity.type
_entity.pdbx_description
1 polymer ?
#
loop_
_entity_poly.entity_id
_entity_poly.type
_entity_poly.pdbx_seq_one_letter_code
_entity_poly.pdbx_strand_id
1 'polypeptide(L)'
;MTLARNGLIAMVLMLPAVSADAAWEYTRWGMNEAQAVTASRRAVRSLPAAERRMMNARVEYRARGVFAVEGLRMNIAFGFDAKSGGLACISGRGDAAQGDVLRQRLITRFGPPEFDDLHAQSGEQDIGWSTPDKIDLVITAAGFTLLHCAPGY
;
A
#
# COMPACT_ATOMS: atom_id res chain seq x y z
N MET A 1 -55.83 -34.29 -11.62
CA MET A 1 -54.60 -34.31 -12.43
C MET A 1 -53.82 -33.02 -12.15
N THR A 2 -52.64 -33.25 -11.61
CA THR A 2 -51.45 -32.44 -11.26
C THR A 2 -51.39 -30.94 -11.62
N LEU A 3 -51.10 -30.11 -10.60
CA LEU A 3 -50.72 -28.69 -10.68
C LEU A 3 -49.43 -28.49 -11.52
N ALA A 4 -49.46 -27.53 -12.44
CA ALA A 4 -48.26 -26.97 -13.05
C ALA A 4 -47.60 -25.98 -12.08
N ARG A 5 -46.45 -26.38 -11.51
CA ARG A 5 -45.64 -25.56 -10.60
C ARG A 5 -44.59 -24.83 -11.42
N ASN A 6 -44.85 -23.56 -11.76
CA ASN A 6 -43.88 -22.67 -12.41
C ASN A 6 -42.68 -22.46 -11.47
N GLY A 7 -41.57 -23.14 -11.75
CA GLY A 7 -40.31 -22.95 -11.04
C GLY A 7 -39.56 -21.75 -11.62
N LEU A 8 -39.51 -20.64 -10.88
CA LEU A 8 -38.55 -19.57 -11.11
C LEU A 8 -37.15 -20.14 -10.81
N ILE A 9 -36.32 -20.31 -11.84
CA ILE A 9 -34.90 -20.62 -11.68
C ILE A 9 -34.21 -19.32 -11.27
N ALA A 10 -33.95 -19.18 -9.97
CA ALA A 10 -33.09 -18.11 -9.43
C ALA A 10 -31.63 -18.43 -9.79
N MET A 11 -31.15 -17.81 -10.86
CA MET A 11 -29.75 -17.88 -11.27
C MET A 11 -28.93 -17.03 -10.29
N VAL A 12 -28.42 -17.66 -9.23
CA VAL A 12 -27.48 -17.03 -8.30
C VAL A 12 -26.17 -16.82 -9.07
N LEU A 13 -25.95 -15.59 -9.53
CA LEU A 13 -24.68 -15.11 -10.05
C LEU A 13 -23.63 -15.24 -8.94
N MET A 14 -22.89 -16.35 -8.94
CA MET A 14 -21.63 -16.48 -8.22
C MET A 14 -20.63 -15.53 -8.87
N LEU A 15 -20.66 -14.26 -8.49
CA LEU A 15 -19.56 -13.35 -8.72
C LEU A 15 -18.34 -13.97 -8.02
N PRO A 16 -17.24 -14.28 -8.73
CA PRO A 16 -16.01 -14.65 -8.05
C PRO A 16 -15.69 -13.50 -7.10
N ALA A 17 -15.59 -13.82 -5.81
CA ALA A 17 -15.06 -12.89 -4.83
C ALA A 17 -13.62 -12.63 -5.28
N VAL A 18 -13.44 -11.53 -6.03
CA VAL A 18 -12.12 -10.97 -6.29
C VAL A 18 -11.50 -10.86 -4.91
N SER A 19 -10.45 -11.65 -4.66
CA SER A 19 -9.67 -11.52 -3.44
C SER A 19 -9.42 -10.04 -3.31
N ALA A 20 -9.97 -9.45 -2.24
CA ALA A 20 -9.79 -8.05 -1.93
C ALA A 20 -8.35 -7.93 -1.42
N ASP A 21 -7.43 -8.07 -2.36
CA ASP A 21 -6.01 -8.13 -2.20
C ASP A 21 -5.51 -6.71 -2.31
N ALA A 22 -5.70 -5.96 -1.22
CA ALA A 22 -4.60 -5.22 -0.63
C ALA A 22 -4.95 -4.34 0.58
N ALA A 23 -4.37 -4.71 1.73
CA ALA A 23 -4.54 -4.01 3.00
C ALA A 23 -4.16 -2.51 2.99
N TRP A 24 -3.12 -2.08 2.28
CA TRP A 24 -2.80 -0.65 2.18
C TRP A 24 -3.58 0.03 1.06
N GLU A 25 -3.97 -0.69 0.01
CA GLU A 25 -4.73 -0.15 -1.12
C GLU A 25 -6.18 0.22 -0.74
N TYR A 26 -6.69 -0.30 0.38
CA TYR A 26 -7.98 0.11 0.97
C TYR A 26 -7.87 1.23 2.01
N THR A 27 -6.65 1.62 2.39
CA THR A 27 -6.47 2.81 3.22
C THR A 27 -6.66 4.06 2.38
N ARG A 28 -7.20 5.11 3.01
CA ARG A 28 -7.39 6.42 2.38
C ARG A 28 -6.66 7.45 3.20
N TRP A 29 -6.13 8.46 2.52
CA TRP A 29 -5.52 9.61 3.18
C TRP A 29 -6.50 10.26 4.14
N GLY A 30 -5.98 10.70 5.29
CA GLY A 30 -6.79 11.29 6.35
C GLY A 30 -7.49 10.30 7.30
N MET A 31 -7.47 8.98 7.04
CA MET A 31 -7.97 8.00 8.01
C MET A 31 -7.19 8.08 9.33
N ASN A 32 -7.86 8.06 10.47
CA ASN A 32 -7.16 7.95 11.75
C ASN A 32 -6.54 6.57 11.95
N GLU A 33 -5.71 6.40 13.00
CA GLU A 33 -4.97 5.16 13.28
C GLU A 33 -5.89 3.92 13.33
N ALA A 34 -7.00 3.99 14.06
CA ALA A 34 -7.93 2.88 14.21
C ALA A 34 -8.63 2.53 12.89
N GLN A 35 -9.02 3.54 12.10
CA GLN A 35 -9.60 3.36 10.78
C GLN A 35 -8.60 2.69 9.82
N ALA A 36 -7.36 3.17 9.78
CA ALA A 36 -6.33 2.62 8.91
C ALA A 36 -5.97 1.17 9.27
N VAL A 37 -5.84 0.85 10.57
CA VAL A 37 -5.62 -0.53 11.05
C VAL A 37 -6.79 -1.43 10.66
N THR A 38 -8.02 -0.96 10.81
CA THR A 38 -9.22 -1.73 10.45
C THR A 38 -9.33 -1.95 8.93
N ALA A 39 -9.12 -0.89 8.15
CA ALA A 39 -9.12 -0.93 6.69
C ALA A 39 -8.04 -1.87 6.13
N SER A 40 -6.92 -2.00 6.84
CA SER A 40 -5.86 -2.95 6.52
C SER A 40 -6.22 -4.43 6.73
N ARG A 41 -7.45 -4.73 7.15
CA ARG A 41 -7.87 -6.08 7.57
C ARG A 41 -6.93 -6.68 8.62
N ARG A 42 -6.36 -5.82 9.48
CA ARG A 42 -5.37 -6.15 10.53
C ARG A 42 -4.01 -6.66 10.00
N ALA A 43 -3.67 -6.41 8.73
CA ALA A 43 -2.32 -6.64 8.22
C ALA A 43 -1.28 -5.73 8.89
N VAL A 44 -1.72 -4.58 9.41
CA VAL A 44 -0.92 -3.73 10.31
C VAL A 44 -1.50 -3.72 11.72
N ARG A 45 -0.63 -3.45 12.70
CA ARG A 45 -0.99 -3.20 14.09
C ARG A 45 -0.48 -1.83 14.53
N SER A 46 -1.20 -1.24 15.48
CA SER A 46 -0.72 -0.08 16.23
C SER A 46 0.61 -0.39 16.93
N LEU A 47 1.50 0.60 16.91
CA LEU A 47 2.76 0.60 17.64
C LEU A 47 2.55 1.17 19.04
N PRO A 48 3.15 0.53 20.07
CA PRO A 48 3.31 1.14 21.38
C PRO A 48 4.05 2.48 21.27
N ALA A 49 3.75 3.43 22.15
CA ALA A 49 4.36 4.77 22.13
C ALA A 49 5.90 4.75 22.08
N ALA A 50 6.53 3.80 22.78
CA ALA A 50 7.99 3.64 22.80
C ALA A 50 8.60 3.23 21.44
N GLU A 51 7.82 2.59 20.57
CA GLU A 51 8.22 2.14 19.23
C GLU A 51 7.89 3.17 18.12
N ARG A 52 7.06 4.17 18.44
CA ARG A 52 6.70 5.24 17.49
C ARG A 52 7.91 6.11 17.21
N ARG A 53 8.05 6.53 15.95
CA ARG A 53 9.17 7.34 15.48
C ARG A 53 8.68 8.37 14.49
N MET A 54 9.19 9.59 14.61
CA MET A 54 9.01 10.61 13.59
C MET A 54 9.73 10.18 12.31
N MET A 55 8.99 10.18 11.21
CA MET A 55 9.55 10.06 9.86
C MET A 55 10.21 11.39 9.44
N ASN A 56 9.56 12.50 9.77
CA ASN A 56 10.04 13.87 9.59
C ASN A 56 9.35 14.78 10.63
N ALA A 57 9.46 16.11 10.51
CA ALA A 57 8.85 17.04 11.47
C ALA A 57 7.30 16.98 11.55
N ARG A 58 6.63 16.40 10.54
CA ARG A 58 5.17 16.38 10.40
C ARG A 58 4.55 15.00 10.57
N VAL A 59 5.29 13.93 10.26
CA VAL A 59 4.73 12.57 10.16
C VAL A 59 5.35 11.64 11.19
N GLU A 60 4.52 10.92 11.93
CA GLU A 60 4.92 9.90 12.91
C GLU A 60 4.47 8.51 12.46
N TYR A 61 5.37 7.52 12.47
CA TYR A 61 4.99 6.13 12.28
C TYR A 61 4.25 5.60 13.52
N ARG A 62 2.97 5.24 13.34
CA ARG A 62 2.11 4.74 14.44
C ARG A 62 1.59 3.33 14.24
N ALA A 63 1.66 2.76 13.04
CA ALA A 63 1.31 1.37 12.81
C ALA A 63 2.31 0.69 11.87
N ARG A 64 2.51 -0.62 12.04
CA ARG A 64 3.40 -1.44 11.20
C ARG A 64 2.84 -2.82 10.98
N GLY A 65 3.28 -3.45 9.90
CA GLY A 65 2.88 -4.81 9.57
C GLY A 65 3.61 -5.36 8.35
N VAL A 66 3.04 -6.41 7.79
CA VAL A 66 3.55 -7.02 6.56
C VAL A 66 2.43 -7.03 5.54
N PHE A 67 2.76 -6.53 4.35
CA PHE A 67 1.94 -6.66 3.18
C PHE A 67 2.41 -7.86 2.37
N ALA A 68 1.48 -8.71 1.94
CA ALA A 68 1.76 -9.84 1.06
C ALA A 68 0.63 -9.97 0.04
N VAL A 69 0.96 -9.87 -1.25
CA VAL A 69 0.00 -10.01 -2.37
C VAL A 69 0.74 -10.51 -3.60
N GLU A 70 0.18 -11.44 -4.37
CA GLU A 70 0.66 -11.77 -5.74
C GLU A 70 2.19 -11.83 -5.90
N GLY A 71 2.88 -12.53 -4.98
CA GLY A 71 4.35 -12.70 -5.02
C GLY A 71 5.19 -11.53 -4.48
N LEU A 72 4.57 -10.45 -4.03
CA LEU A 72 5.19 -9.31 -3.36
C LEU A 72 5.00 -9.41 -1.85
N ARG A 73 6.09 -9.30 -1.08
CA ARG A 73 6.06 -9.28 0.39
C ARG A 73 6.91 -8.13 0.92
N MET A 74 6.33 -7.21 1.65
CA MET A 74 7.05 -6.05 2.18
C MET A 74 6.66 -5.75 3.63
N ASN A 75 7.63 -5.27 4.41
CA ASN A 75 7.34 -4.66 5.70
C ASN A 75 6.82 -3.26 5.45
N ILE A 76 5.65 -2.94 6.01
CA ILE A 76 5.01 -1.63 5.85
C ILE A 76 4.90 -0.89 7.19
N ALA A 77 4.96 0.44 7.12
CA ALA A 77 4.71 1.34 8.23
C ALA A 77 3.76 2.45 7.79
N PHE A 78 2.74 2.74 8.60
CA PHE A 78 1.82 3.84 8.38
C PHE A 78 2.26 5.03 9.21
N GLY A 79 2.59 6.10 8.51
CA GLY A 79 2.84 7.43 9.03
C GLY A 79 1.53 8.20 9.15
N PHE A 80 1.38 8.97 10.22
CA PHE A 80 0.22 9.83 10.46
C PHE A 80 0.68 11.27 10.69
N ASP A 81 -0.12 12.24 10.27
CA ASP A 81 0.11 13.65 10.57
C ASP A 81 0.14 13.85 12.09
N ALA A 82 1.16 14.53 12.59
CA ALA A 82 1.28 14.86 14.00
C ALA A 82 0.18 15.84 14.46
N LYS A 83 -0.31 16.71 13.56
CA LYS A 83 -1.32 17.74 13.86
C LYS A 83 -2.74 17.23 13.64
N SER A 84 -3.04 16.65 12.48
CA SER A 84 -4.40 16.19 12.14
C SER A 84 -4.70 14.76 12.63
N GLY A 85 -3.67 13.95 12.87
CA GLY A 85 -3.82 12.53 13.21
C GLY A 85 -4.25 11.63 12.04
N GLY A 86 -4.39 12.18 10.84
CA GLY A 86 -4.77 11.44 9.63
C GLY A 86 -3.60 10.69 8.98
N LEU A 87 -3.90 9.58 8.31
CA LEU A 87 -2.94 8.78 7.57
C LEU A 87 -2.27 9.62 6.48
N ALA A 88 -0.95 9.54 6.48
CA ALA A 88 -0.07 10.44 5.78
C ALA A 88 0.67 9.85 4.61
N CYS A 89 1.39 8.81 4.98
CA CYS A 89 2.45 8.21 4.24
C CYS A 89 2.48 6.74 4.61
N ILE A 90 2.80 5.92 3.63
CA ILE A 90 3.01 4.50 3.79
C ILE A 90 4.44 4.25 3.33
N SER A 91 5.24 3.72 4.23
CA SER A 91 6.62 3.35 3.95
C SER A 91 6.71 1.84 3.83
N GLY A 92 7.35 1.35 2.78
CA GLY A 92 7.55 -0.05 2.50
C GLY A 92 9.03 -0.40 2.40
N ARG A 93 9.40 -1.62 2.77
CA ARG A 93 10.72 -2.20 2.47
C ARG A 93 10.62 -3.69 2.19
N GLY A 94 11.39 -4.18 1.23
CA GLY A 94 11.38 -5.59 0.85
C GLY A 94 12.64 -6.02 0.10
N ASP A 95 12.63 -7.26 -0.37
CA ASP A 95 13.78 -7.91 -1.00
C ASP A 95 14.01 -7.42 -2.42
N ALA A 96 15.28 -7.38 -2.86
CA ALA A 96 15.67 -6.85 -4.16
C ALA A 96 14.98 -7.60 -5.32
N ALA A 97 14.80 -8.92 -5.17
CA ALA A 97 14.13 -9.78 -6.15
C ALA A 97 12.65 -9.39 -6.41
N GLN A 98 12.05 -8.58 -5.53
CA GLN A 98 10.68 -8.11 -5.64
C GLN A 98 10.58 -6.64 -6.08
N GLY A 99 11.70 -5.94 -6.28
CA GLY A 99 11.73 -4.53 -6.68
C GLY A 99 10.99 -4.28 -8.00
N ASP A 100 11.29 -5.07 -9.03
CA ASP A 100 10.62 -4.96 -10.33
C ASP A 100 9.14 -5.30 -10.27
N VAL A 101 8.75 -6.27 -9.42
CA VAL A 101 7.34 -6.62 -9.20
C VAL A 101 6.60 -5.42 -8.61
N LEU A 102 7.17 -4.76 -7.60
CA LEU A 102 6.59 -3.55 -7.02
C LEU A 102 6.51 -2.42 -8.06
N ARG A 103 7.59 -2.18 -8.81
CA ARG A 103 7.63 -1.17 -9.87
C ARG A 103 6.50 -1.37 -10.87
N GLN A 104 6.30 -2.58 -11.39
CA GLN A 104 5.25 -2.86 -12.37
C GLN A 104 3.84 -2.67 -11.79
N ARG A 105 3.63 -2.99 -10.51
CA ARG A 105 2.35 -2.72 -9.82
C ARG A 105 2.08 -1.22 -9.71
N LEU A 106 3.08 -0.42 -9.35
CA LEU A 106 2.96 1.04 -9.28
C LEU A 106 2.66 1.63 -10.66
N ILE A 107 3.35 1.18 -11.70
CA ILE A 107 3.09 1.62 -13.09
C ILE A 107 1.66 1.28 -13.51
N THR A 108 1.20 0.07 -13.23
CA THR A 108 -0.17 -0.36 -13.55
C THR A 108 -1.22 0.51 -12.87
N ARG A 109 -0.97 0.95 -11.62
CA ARG A 109 -1.93 1.69 -10.81
C ARG A 109 -1.89 3.20 -11.04
N PHE A 110 -0.70 3.78 -11.19
CA PHE A 110 -0.48 5.23 -11.20
C PHE A 110 -0.02 5.76 -12.56
N GLY A 111 0.22 4.87 -13.53
CA GLY A 111 0.80 5.23 -14.83
C GLY A 111 2.33 5.27 -14.78
N PRO A 112 2.98 5.69 -15.89
CA PRO A 112 4.44 5.76 -15.95
C PRO A 112 4.99 6.74 -14.90
N PRO A 113 6.20 6.48 -14.36
CA PRO A 113 6.85 7.41 -13.44
C PRO A 113 7.26 8.71 -14.15
N GLU A 114 7.41 9.76 -13.37
CA GLU A 114 7.98 11.04 -13.82
C GLU A 114 9.48 10.93 -14.07
N PHE A 115 10.19 10.14 -13.25
CA PHE A 115 11.61 9.84 -13.40
C PHE A 115 11.91 8.37 -13.05
N ASP A 116 12.96 7.84 -13.66
CA ASP A 116 13.45 6.47 -13.50
C ASP A 116 14.95 6.44 -13.79
N ASP A 117 15.74 6.81 -12.79
CA ASP A 117 17.17 7.09 -12.92
C ASP A 117 18.01 5.95 -12.35
N LEU A 118 18.89 5.36 -13.17
CA LEU A 118 19.85 4.34 -12.76
C LEU A 118 21.22 4.96 -12.47
N HIS A 119 21.65 4.91 -11.22
CA HIS A 119 22.95 5.36 -10.77
C HIS A 119 24.02 4.31 -11.10
N ALA A 120 24.76 4.53 -12.19
CA ALA A 120 25.72 3.55 -12.72
C ALA A 120 26.80 3.08 -11.73
N GLN A 121 27.17 3.89 -10.73
CA GLN A 121 28.21 3.55 -9.75
C GLN A 121 27.70 2.65 -8.62
N SER A 122 26.46 2.85 -8.18
CA SER A 122 25.86 2.12 -7.05
C SER A 122 24.92 1.00 -7.50
N GLY A 123 24.45 1.04 -8.75
CA GLY A 123 23.35 0.19 -9.22
C GLY A 123 22.01 0.54 -8.56
N GLU A 124 21.93 1.69 -7.89
CA GLU A 124 20.68 2.19 -7.30
C GLU A 124 19.78 2.77 -8.37
N GLN A 125 18.52 2.39 -8.36
CA GLN A 125 17.50 2.90 -9.25
C GLN A 125 16.49 3.73 -8.44
N ASP A 126 16.32 4.99 -8.81
CA ASP A 126 15.38 5.91 -8.19
C ASP A 126 14.22 6.20 -9.14
N ILE A 127 13.00 5.96 -8.67
CA ILE A 127 11.78 5.96 -9.48
C ILE A 127 10.71 6.76 -8.75
N GLY A 128 10.12 7.76 -9.40
CA GLY A 128 9.19 8.65 -8.72
C GLY A 128 7.94 9.05 -9.50
N TRP A 129 6.88 9.33 -8.73
CA TRP A 129 5.63 9.93 -9.18
C TRP A 129 5.31 11.13 -8.29
N SER A 130 4.84 12.22 -8.89
CA SER A 130 4.37 13.41 -8.15
C SER A 130 2.85 13.58 -8.17
N THR A 131 2.14 12.83 -9.03
CA THR A 131 0.69 12.92 -9.18
C THR A 131 0.05 11.54 -9.37
N PRO A 132 -1.17 11.30 -8.84
CA PRO A 132 -1.89 12.16 -7.90
C PRO A 132 -1.24 12.21 -6.51
N ASP A 133 -0.51 11.17 -6.13
CA ASP A 133 0.21 11.05 -4.85
C ASP A 133 1.71 11.23 -5.07
N LYS A 134 2.46 11.55 -4.01
CA LYS A 134 3.93 11.51 -4.06
C LYS A 134 4.41 10.08 -3.76
N ILE A 135 5.12 9.48 -4.70
CA ILE A 135 5.64 8.12 -4.58
C ILE A 135 7.13 8.15 -4.92
N ASP A 136 7.98 7.70 -4.00
CA ASP A 136 9.40 7.49 -4.22
C ASP A 136 9.71 6.00 -4.02
N LEU A 137 10.27 5.34 -5.04
CA LEU A 137 10.70 3.95 -5.01
C LEU A 137 12.20 3.91 -5.31
N VAL A 138 12.97 3.41 -4.35
CA VAL A 138 14.41 3.17 -4.51
C VAL A 138 14.65 1.67 -4.52
N ILE A 139 15.30 1.17 -5.57
CA ILE A 139 15.71 -0.23 -5.71
C ILE A 139 17.23 -0.30 -5.68
N THR A 140 17.76 -1.20 -4.84
CA THR A 140 19.20 -1.45 -4.68
C THR A 140 19.46 -2.96 -4.73
N ALA A 141 20.74 -3.36 -4.81
CA ALA A 141 21.12 -4.76 -4.69
C ALA A 141 20.73 -5.40 -3.33
N ALA A 142 20.55 -4.60 -2.28
CA ALA A 142 20.20 -5.07 -0.94
C ALA A 142 18.68 -5.20 -0.70
N GLY A 143 17.86 -4.56 -1.54
CA GLY A 143 16.42 -4.46 -1.32
C GLY A 143 15.81 -3.24 -2.01
N PHE A 144 14.52 -3.03 -1.76
CA PHE A 144 13.85 -1.79 -2.14
C PHE A 144 13.28 -1.07 -0.92
N THR A 145 13.11 0.24 -1.06
CA THR A 145 12.31 1.08 -0.17
C THR A 145 11.27 1.85 -0.96
N LEU A 146 10.06 1.92 -0.42
CA LEU A 146 8.94 2.67 -0.96
C LEU A 146 8.55 3.75 0.04
N LEU A 147 8.27 4.95 -0.43
CA LEU A 147 7.56 5.99 0.29
C LEU A 147 6.38 6.44 -0.55
N HIS A 148 5.15 6.30 -0.06
CA HIS A 148 3.93 6.71 -0.74
C HIS A 148 3.13 7.63 0.17
N CYS A 149 3.04 8.92 -0.18
CA CYS A 149 2.43 9.97 0.63
C CYS A 149 1.27 10.65 -0.09
N ALA A 150 0.31 11.16 0.71
CA ALA A 150 -0.79 11.95 0.16
C ALA A 150 -0.27 13.24 -0.53
N PRO A 151 -1.05 13.82 -1.45
CA PRO A 151 -0.68 15.07 -2.10
C PRO A 151 -0.56 16.18 -1.04
N GLY A 152 0.53 16.95 -1.08
CA GLY A 152 0.75 18.06 -0.14
C GLY A 152 1.05 17.65 1.31
N TYR A 153 1.49 16.40 1.54
CA TYR A 153 2.12 16.02 2.80
C TYR A 153 3.41 16.77 3.09
#